data_AF-A0A7J6G1Y0-F1
#
_entry.id   AF-A0A7J6G1Y0-F1
#
_cell.length_a   1.000
_cell.length_b   1.000
_cell.length_c   1.000
_cell.angle_alpha   90.00
_cell.angle_beta   90.00
_cell.angle_gamma   90.00
#
_symmetry.space_group_name_H-M   'P 1'
#
loop_
_entity.id
_entity.type
_entity.pdbx_description
1 polymer ?
#
loop_
_entity_poly.entity_id
_entity_poly.type
_entity_poly.pdbx_seq_one_letter_code
_entity_poly.pdbx_strand_id
1 'polypeptide(L)'
;MKSTLLYCFVSLSVFANCDVGYVCDALSVDSESRCCPEIGDKFSCHGCNLLSQCCNSYEYCVSCCLNPSKTMKHSIIKMKIAKPATAGTYANVFDFCAGRCRHNSESVVHENAYISDFHHCFSTTSKSSGANSTMLEARLNGIDVVVGRQGESCDSVCKSNGQSCVPNKLLVLNQCDIMQKYMRCKGACLSSMGSDQPAEVVDNAPKHLNPGACLYTRTQSMLSCDGSHQHTRRLCPCA
;
A
#
# COMPACT_ATOMS: atom_id res chain seq x y z
N MET A 1 -10.31 -11.10 43.55
CA MET A 1 -10.61 -9.96 42.67
C MET A 1 -9.33 -9.22 42.38
N LYS A 2 -8.52 -9.76 41.46
CA LYS A 2 -7.27 -9.19 40.97
C LYS A 2 -7.23 -9.51 39.48
N SER A 3 -7.15 -8.48 38.64
CA SER A 3 -6.37 -8.44 37.40
C SER A 3 -6.83 -7.24 36.57
N THR A 4 -6.55 -6.05 37.12
CA THR A 4 -6.63 -4.73 36.47
C THR A 4 -5.31 -4.38 35.75
N LEU A 5 -4.40 -5.34 35.56
CA LEU A 5 -3.05 -5.06 35.07
C LEU A 5 -2.57 -6.22 34.19
N LEU A 6 -2.63 -6.02 32.87
CA LEU A 6 -1.61 -6.44 31.89
C LEU A 6 -2.22 -6.24 30.51
N TYR A 7 -2.00 -5.09 29.89
CA TYR A 7 -1.74 -4.90 28.45
C TYR A 7 -1.43 -3.41 28.26
N CYS A 8 -0.49 -2.94 29.08
CA CYS A 8 0.30 -1.74 28.85
C CYS A 8 1.71 -2.26 28.49
N PHE A 9 2.45 -1.54 27.63
CA PHE A 9 3.65 -1.96 26.88
C PHE A 9 3.28 -2.82 25.65
N VAL A 10 3.24 -2.33 24.41
CA VAL A 10 4.19 -1.53 23.60
C VAL A 10 3.34 -0.85 22.50
N SER A 11 3.12 0.46 22.42
CA SER A 11 4.00 1.57 22.00
C SER A 11 3.36 2.88 22.49
N LEU A 12 4.13 3.74 23.14
CA LEU A 12 3.64 4.87 23.94
C LEU A 12 3.99 6.21 23.28
N SER A 13 3.60 6.41 22.02
CA SER A 13 3.96 7.62 21.28
C SER A 13 2.78 8.34 20.63
N VAL A 14 1.71 7.62 20.31
CA VAL A 14 0.59 8.14 19.52
C VAL A 14 -0.70 7.60 20.13
N PHE A 15 -1.76 8.40 20.13
CA PHE A 15 -3.10 7.96 20.52
C PHE A 15 -4.10 8.33 19.41
N ALA A 16 -5.19 7.57 19.28
CA ALA A 16 -6.29 7.86 18.35
C ALA A 16 -7.58 8.10 19.15
N ASN A 17 -8.33 9.17 18.84
CA ASN A 17 -9.60 9.50 19.50
C ASN A 17 -10.81 8.76 18.88
N CYS A 18 -11.68 8.29 19.79
CA CYS A 18 -12.82 7.38 19.84
C CYS A 18 -13.97 7.44 18.81
N ASP A 19 -13.92 8.20 17.71
CA ASP A 19 -14.91 8.06 16.62
C ASP A 19 -14.58 8.95 15.40
N VAL A 20 -13.68 9.92 15.55
CA VAL A 20 -13.48 11.01 14.58
C VAL A 20 -12.18 10.89 13.77
N GLY A 21 -11.23 10.07 14.23
CA GLY A 21 -10.03 9.69 13.45
C GLY A 21 -8.85 10.66 13.52
N TYR A 22 -8.76 11.50 14.56
CA TYR A 22 -7.58 12.32 14.83
C TYR A 22 -6.44 11.53 15.46
N VAL A 23 -5.21 11.90 15.11
CA VAL A 23 -3.96 11.33 15.62
C VAL A 23 -3.16 12.43 16.29
N CYS A 24 -2.66 12.18 17.50
CA CYS A 24 -1.85 13.13 18.25
C CYS A 24 -0.74 12.42 19.03
N ASP A 25 0.30 13.17 19.39
CA ASP A 25 1.39 12.69 20.23
C ASP A 25 0.90 12.42 21.66
N ALA A 26 1.56 11.47 22.34
CA ALA A 26 1.25 11.08 23.72
C ALA A 26 1.21 12.25 24.72
N LEU A 27 1.98 13.32 24.48
CA LEU A 27 2.03 14.52 25.33
C LEU A 27 0.84 15.46 25.11
N SER A 28 0.14 15.32 24.00
CA SER A 28 -0.98 16.18 23.57
C SER A 28 -2.35 15.57 23.81
N VAL A 29 -2.40 14.42 24.48
CA VAL A 29 -3.65 13.76 24.87
C VAL A 29 -4.32 14.55 25.98
N ASP A 30 -5.62 14.81 25.81
CA ASP A 30 -6.41 15.49 26.82
C ASP A 30 -6.58 14.61 28.06
N SER A 31 -6.31 15.16 29.25
CA SER A 31 -6.29 14.40 30.51
C SER A 31 -7.69 13.95 30.97
N GLU A 32 -8.74 14.63 30.53
CA GLU A 32 -10.12 14.40 30.98
C GLU A 32 -10.85 13.41 30.07
N SER A 33 -10.79 13.63 28.76
CA SER A 33 -11.36 12.73 27.74
C SER A 33 -10.45 11.55 27.41
N ARG A 34 -9.16 11.60 27.77
CA ARG A 34 -8.12 10.61 27.41
C ARG A 34 -7.96 10.39 25.92
N CYS A 35 -8.33 11.37 25.11
CA CYS A 35 -8.19 11.24 23.68
C CYS A 35 -7.77 12.55 23.00
N CYS A 36 -7.39 12.43 21.72
CA CYS A 36 -6.72 13.51 21.01
C CYS A 36 -7.61 14.73 20.80
N PRO A 37 -7.10 15.96 21.00
CA PRO A 37 -7.82 17.18 20.65
C PRO A 37 -8.11 17.20 19.14
N GLU A 38 -9.16 17.93 18.72
CA GLU A 38 -9.52 18.11 17.30
C GLU A 38 -8.55 19.04 16.55
N ILE A 39 -7.26 18.93 16.85
CA ILE A 39 -6.18 19.77 16.36
C ILE A 39 -5.09 18.82 15.87
N GLY A 40 -5.07 18.53 14.57
CA GLY A 40 -4.11 17.60 13.96
C GLY A 40 -4.61 16.97 12.67
N ASP A 41 -3.84 16.01 12.14
CA ASP A 41 -4.16 15.32 10.89
C ASP A 41 -5.29 14.31 11.10
N LYS A 42 -6.43 14.59 10.48
CA LYS A 42 -7.60 13.70 10.46
C LYS A 42 -7.43 12.60 9.41
N PHE A 43 -7.70 11.36 9.80
CA PHE A 43 -7.60 10.18 8.92
C PHE A 43 -6.20 9.98 8.32
N SER A 44 -5.16 10.30 9.08
CA SER A 44 -3.79 10.20 8.62
C SER A 44 -3.41 8.73 8.39
N CYS A 45 -2.90 8.45 7.20
CA CYS A 45 -2.36 7.14 6.81
C CYS A 45 -0.82 7.16 6.79
N HIS A 46 -0.20 7.99 7.63
CA HIS A 46 1.26 8.06 7.69
C HIS A 46 1.86 6.70 8.11
N GLY A 47 2.86 6.21 7.38
CA GLY A 47 3.41 4.88 7.63
C GLY A 47 2.46 3.71 7.29
N CYS A 48 1.39 3.96 6.54
CA CYS A 48 0.51 2.92 6.01
C CYS A 48 0.79 2.65 4.52
N ASN A 49 0.88 1.38 4.17
CA ASN A 49 0.82 0.96 2.77
C ASN A 49 -0.64 0.86 2.33
N LEU A 50 -1.06 1.76 1.44
CA LEU A 50 -2.44 1.86 0.97
C LEU A 50 -2.91 0.66 0.12
N LEU A 51 -1.98 -0.18 -0.36
CA LEU A 51 -2.30 -1.39 -1.13
C LEU A 51 -2.57 -2.58 -0.22
N SER A 52 -1.70 -2.84 0.76
CA SER A 52 -1.91 -3.90 1.75
C SER A 52 -2.89 -3.50 2.84
N GLN A 53 -3.22 -2.21 2.95
CA GLN A 53 -4.05 -1.64 4.02
C GLN A 53 -3.50 -2.02 5.41
N CYS A 54 -2.17 -2.07 5.46
CA CYS A 54 -1.37 -2.37 6.64
C CYS A 54 -0.47 -1.19 6.97
N CYS A 55 -0.26 -0.96 8.26
CA CYS A 55 0.53 0.13 8.79
C CYS A 55 1.57 -0.40 9.76
N ASN A 56 2.63 0.38 9.93
CA ASN A 56 3.68 0.13 10.91
C ASN A 56 3.31 0.55 12.33
N SER A 57 2.27 1.37 12.49
CA SER A 57 1.71 1.79 13.78
C SER A 57 0.21 1.52 13.82
N TYR A 58 -0.24 1.09 14.99
CA TYR A 58 -1.63 0.78 15.29
C TYR A 58 -2.53 2.00 15.11
N GLU A 59 -2.06 3.15 15.57
CA GLU A 59 -2.81 4.39 15.62
C GLU A 59 -3.08 4.95 14.23
N TYR A 60 -2.06 4.93 13.35
CA TYR A 60 -2.24 5.27 11.94
C TYR A 60 -3.10 4.24 11.20
N CYS A 61 -3.05 2.95 11.58
CA CYS A 61 -3.98 1.96 11.04
C CYS A 61 -5.44 2.29 11.36
N VAL A 62 -5.73 2.59 12.64
CA VAL A 62 -7.09 2.92 13.07
C VAL A 62 -7.56 4.22 12.43
N SER A 63 -6.73 5.27 12.44
CA SER A 63 -7.06 6.55 11.79
C SER A 63 -7.30 6.42 10.29
N CYS A 64 -6.42 5.72 9.58
CA CYS A 64 -6.56 5.47 8.15
C CYS A 64 -7.81 4.64 7.82
N CYS A 65 -8.14 3.65 8.66
CA CYS A 65 -9.34 2.82 8.52
C CYS A 65 -10.63 3.60 8.73
N LEU A 66 -10.65 4.58 9.64
CA LEU A 66 -11.82 5.43 9.90
C LEU A 66 -12.16 6.33 8.70
N ASN A 67 -11.25 6.48 7.75
CA ASN A 67 -11.47 7.29 6.55
C ASN A 67 -12.63 6.70 5.70
N PRO A 68 -13.70 7.46 5.42
CA PRO A 68 -14.82 7.00 4.61
C PRO A 68 -14.43 6.64 3.16
N SER A 69 -13.33 7.18 2.65
CA SER A 69 -12.78 6.82 1.34
C SER A 69 -12.03 5.48 1.34
N LYS A 70 -11.69 4.94 2.52
CA LYS A 70 -10.97 3.67 2.67
C LYS A 70 -11.87 2.55 3.15
N THR A 71 -12.89 2.88 3.94
CA THR A 71 -13.81 1.88 4.48
C THR A 71 -15.26 2.33 4.27
N MET A 72 -15.99 1.61 3.40
CA MET A 72 -17.40 1.91 3.13
C MET A 72 -18.29 1.51 4.31
N LYS A 73 -18.84 2.50 5.02
CA LYS A 73 -19.69 2.33 6.23
C LYS A 73 -20.76 1.25 6.13
N HIS A 74 -21.40 1.11 4.97
CA HIS A 74 -22.52 0.18 4.76
C HIS A 74 -22.10 -1.31 4.72
N SER A 75 -20.84 -1.59 4.43
CA SER A 75 -20.30 -2.95 4.38
C SER A 75 -19.80 -3.43 5.75
N ILE A 76 -19.50 -2.51 6.67
CA ILE A 76 -18.83 -2.79 7.96
C ILE A 76 -19.81 -3.34 9.01
N ILE A 77 -21.01 -2.76 9.11
CA ILE A 77 -22.03 -3.14 10.10
C ILE A 77 -22.53 -4.59 9.87
N LYS A 78 -22.33 -5.13 8.65
CA LYS A 78 -22.68 -6.52 8.29
C LYS A 78 -21.53 -7.52 8.46
N MET A 79 -20.31 -7.06 8.77
CA MET A 79 -19.15 -7.93 8.94
C MET A 79 -19.09 -8.49 10.37
N LYS A 80 -19.00 -9.83 10.47
CA LYS A 80 -18.86 -10.53 11.75
C LYS A 80 -17.47 -10.27 12.34
N ILE A 81 -17.40 -10.16 13.66
CA ILE A 81 -16.14 -10.18 14.41
C ILE A 81 -15.38 -11.49 14.08
N ALA A 82 -14.08 -11.42 13.85
CA ALA A 82 -13.29 -12.58 13.41
C ALA A 82 -13.11 -13.59 14.56
N LYS A 83 -13.93 -14.66 14.54
CA LYS A 83 -13.96 -15.85 15.44
C LYS A 83 -14.18 -15.55 16.94
N PRO A 84 -15.07 -16.28 17.65
CA PRO A 84 -15.75 -17.54 17.28
C PRO A 84 -17.06 -17.32 16.51
N ALA A 85 -17.73 -18.42 16.11
CA ALA A 85 -19.01 -18.41 15.38
C ALA A 85 -20.19 -17.75 16.14
N THR A 86 -20.00 -17.39 17.41
CA THR A 86 -20.90 -16.63 18.28
C THR A 86 -20.60 -15.13 18.32
N ALA A 87 -19.57 -14.68 17.62
CA ALA A 87 -19.13 -13.29 17.69
C ALA A 87 -20.14 -12.36 16.99
N GLY A 88 -20.56 -11.32 17.71
CA GLY A 88 -21.52 -10.33 17.22
C GLY A 88 -21.01 -9.54 16.01
N THR A 89 -21.84 -8.62 15.55
CA THR A 89 -21.42 -7.56 14.61
C THR A 89 -20.68 -6.48 15.37
N TYR A 90 -19.76 -5.77 14.69
CA TYR A 90 -19.17 -4.56 15.26
C TYR A 90 -20.26 -3.50 15.50
N ALA A 91 -20.21 -2.81 16.65
CA ALA A 91 -21.23 -1.84 17.03
C ALA A 91 -21.12 -0.53 16.23
N ASN A 92 -19.89 -0.11 15.93
CA ASN A 92 -19.58 1.09 15.16
C ASN A 92 -18.33 0.88 14.28
N VAL A 93 -18.03 1.87 13.42
CA VAL A 93 -16.89 1.83 12.50
C VAL A 93 -15.56 1.85 13.27
N PHE A 94 -15.53 2.55 14.40
CA PHE A 94 -14.37 2.59 15.28
C PHE A 94 -14.01 1.21 15.82
N ASP A 95 -14.97 0.46 16.37
CA ASP A 95 -14.75 -0.89 16.91
C ASP A 95 -14.28 -1.86 15.83
N PHE A 96 -14.77 -1.69 14.60
CA PHE A 96 -14.28 -2.45 13.45
C PHE A 96 -12.80 -2.17 13.20
N CYS A 97 -12.42 -0.90 13.07
CA CYS A 97 -11.05 -0.50 12.79
C CYS A 97 -10.09 -0.88 13.93
N ALA A 98 -10.48 -0.60 15.17
CA ALA A 98 -9.72 -0.93 16.37
C ALA A 98 -9.53 -2.44 16.53
N GLY A 99 -10.56 -3.23 16.22
CA GLY A 99 -10.53 -4.69 16.28
C GLY A 99 -9.67 -5.32 15.18
N ARG A 100 -9.70 -4.79 13.96
CA ARG A 100 -8.91 -5.33 12.83
C ARG A 100 -7.44 -4.94 12.89
N CYS A 101 -7.13 -3.69 13.21
CA CYS A 101 -5.75 -3.22 13.33
C CYS A 101 -4.98 -3.88 14.48
N ARG A 102 -5.65 -4.59 15.39
CA ARG A 102 -5.02 -5.37 16.44
C ARG A 102 -4.37 -6.60 15.80
N HIS A 103 -3.03 -6.64 15.87
CA HIS A 103 -2.10 -7.68 15.40
C HIS A 103 -2.78 -8.98 14.89
N ASN A 104 -2.69 -9.21 13.57
CA ASN A 104 -3.21 -10.42 12.95
C ASN A 104 -2.31 -11.61 13.31
N SER A 105 -2.88 -12.75 13.71
CA SER A 105 -2.15 -14.00 13.95
C SER A 105 -1.51 -14.58 12.68
N GLU A 106 -1.82 -14.05 11.50
CA GLU A 106 -1.11 -14.32 10.24
C GLU A 106 0.13 -13.42 10.03
N SER A 107 0.38 -12.43 10.90
CA SER A 107 1.52 -11.51 10.82
C SER A 107 2.76 -12.03 11.56
N VAL A 108 2.73 -13.25 12.08
CA VAL A 108 3.83 -13.89 12.82
C VAL A 108 4.37 -15.11 12.07
N VAL A 109 5.66 -15.12 11.77
CA VAL A 109 6.41 -16.33 11.39
C VAL A 109 7.00 -16.92 12.67
N HIS A 110 6.68 -18.18 12.91
CA HIS A 110 7.20 -18.97 14.03
C HIS A 110 7.06 -18.28 15.39
N GLU A 111 5.82 -18.09 15.82
CA GLU A 111 5.39 -17.67 17.17
C GLU A 111 5.96 -16.35 17.76
N ASN A 112 7.04 -15.75 17.23
CA ASN A 112 7.73 -14.60 17.84
C ASN A 112 8.43 -13.63 16.87
N ALA A 113 8.32 -13.79 15.54
CA ALA A 113 8.90 -12.85 14.57
C ALA A 113 7.81 -12.29 13.63
N TYR A 114 7.68 -10.97 13.57
CA TYR A 114 6.75 -10.33 12.64
C TYR A 114 7.22 -10.52 11.19
N ILE A 115 6.30 -10.88 10.29
CA ILE A 115 6.58 -11.11 8.86
C ILE A 115 7.03 -9.81 8.16
N SER A 116 6.61 -8.67 8.70
CA SER A 116 6.86 -7.36 8.14
C SER A 116 6.76 -6.30 9.24
N ASP A 117 7.44 -5.17 9.04
CA ASP A 117 7.25 -3.96 9.84
C ASP A 117 5.80 -3.45 9.78
N PHE A 118 5.01 -3.82 8.75
CA PHE A 118 3.60 -3.46 8.58
C PHE A 118 2.66 -4.57 9.09
N HIS A 119 2.44 -4.66 10.40
CA HIS A 119 1.66 -5.73 11.03
C HIS A 119 0.27 -5.31 11.55
N HIS A 120 -0.08 -4.03 11.44
CA HIS A 120 -1.41 -3.53 11.78
C HIS A 120 -2.24 -3.36 10.52
N CYS A 121 -3.18 -4.26 10.25
CA CYS A 121 -3.96 -4.26 9.01
C CYS A 121 -5.45 -4.16 9.27
N PHE A 122 -6.19 -3.34 8.52
CA PHE A 122 -7.64 -3.21 8.68
C PHE A 122 -8.47 -3.99 7.64
N SER A 123 -7.85 -4.49 6.57
CA SER A 123 -8.55 -5.25 5.54
C SER A 123 -8.90 -6.68 5.95
N THR A 124 -10.02 -7.20 5.44
CA THR A 124 -10.30 -8.64 5.47
C THR A 124 -9.81 -9.26 4.17
N THR A 125 -8.52 -9.52 4.05
CA THR A 125 -8.06 -10.52 3.08
C THR A 125 -8.30 -11.90 3.69
N SER A 126 -9.57 -12.30 3.79
CA SER A 126 -9.86 -13.71 3.98
C SER A 126 -9.53 -14.43 2.68
N LYS A 127 -8.41 -15.18 2.73
CA LYS A 127 -7.94 -16.23 1.81
C LYS A 127 -6.82 -15.84 0.85
N SER A 128 -5.65 -16.37 1.23
CA SER A 128 -4.61 -17.00 0.40
C SER A 128 -4.02 -16.15 -0.71
N SER A 129 -2.70 -15.93 -0.63
CA SER A 129 -1.65 -15.87 -1.67
C SER A 129 -1.99 -16.09 -3.16
N GLY A 130 -3.15 -15.62 -3.63
CA GLY A 130 -3.79 -15.90 -4.91
C GLY A 130 -4.92 -14.91 -5.25
N ALA A 131 -5.21 -13.92 -4.39
CA ALA A 131 -6.15 -12.82 -4.65
C ALA A 131 -5.49 -11.52 -5.18
N ASN A 132 -4.16 -11.45 -5.21
CA ASN A 132 -3.44 -10.32 -5.81
C ASN A 132 -3.51 -10.34 -7.35
N SER A 133 -3.73 -11.50 -7.97
CA SER A 133 -3.89 -11.60 -9.42
C SER A 133 -5.22 -11.02 -9.87
N THR A 134 -6.35 -11.36 -9.24
CA THR A 134 -7.69 -10.99 -9.72
C THR A 134 -7.99 -9.50 -9.65
N MET A 135 -7.54 -8.78 -8.62
CA MET A 135 -7.69 -7.31 -8.55
C MET A 135 -6.72 -6.57 -9.48
N LEU A 136 -5.51 -7.10 -9.68
CA LEU A 136 -4.54 -6.53 -10.61
C LEU A 136 -4.98 -6.75 -12.06
N GLU A 137 -5.46 -7.96 -12.37
CA GLU A 137 -6.12 -8.31 -13.63
C GLU A 137 -7.29 -7.36 -13.86
N ALA A 138 -8.17 -7.15 -12.87
CA ALA A 138 -9.26 -6.19 -13.00
C ALA A 138 -8.78 -4.74 -13.27
N ARG A 139 -7.63 -4.33 -12.73
CA ARG A 139 -7.04 -3.00 -12.96
C ARG A 139 -6.32 -2.89 -14.31
N LEU A 140 -5.83 -3.99 -14.86
CA LEU A 140 -5.18 -4.08 -16.17
C LEU A 140 -6.12 -4.65 -17.26
N ASN A 141 -7.42 -4.81 -16.97
CA ASN A 141 -8.40 -5.25 -17.95
C ASN A 141 -8.39 -4.35 -19.19
N GLY A 142 -8.19 -4.96 -20.35
CA GLY A 142 -8.11 -4.26 -21.64
C GLY A 142 -6.83 -3.47 -21.87
N ILE A 143 -5.79 -3.69 -21.07
CA ILE A 143 -4.47 -3.09 -21.24
C ILE A 143 -3.49 -4.16 -21.68
N ASP A 144 -2.84 -3.96 -22.81
CA ASP A 144 -1.67 -4.72 -23.22
C ASP A 144 -0.43 -4.13 -22.53
N VAL A 145 0.36 -4.99 -21.87
CA VAL A 145 1.56 -4.57 -21.14
C VAL A 145 2.78 -4.94 -21.96
N VAL A 146 3.41 -3.93 -22.55
CA VAL A 146 4.49 -4.09 -23.53
C VAL A 146 5.81 -3.59 -22.95
N VAL A 147 6.87 -4.38 -23.11
CA VAL A 147 8.24 -3.95 -22.79
C VAL A 147 8.83 -3.26 -24.02
N GLY A 148 9.12 -1.96 -23.91
CA GLY A 148 9.72 -1.19 -24.99
C GLY A 148 11.18 -1.56 -25.25
N ARG A 149 11.75 -1.10 -26.37
CA ARG A 149 13.19 -1.19 -26.60
C ARG A 149 13.92 -0.12 -25.79
N GLN A 150 15.24 -0.27 -25.72
CA GLN A 150 16.11 0.70 -25.09
C GLN A 150 15.91 2.10 -25.70
N GLY A 151 15.64 3.10 -24.87
CA GLY A 151 15.47 4.49 -25.30
C GLY A 151 14.12 4.84 -25.94
N GLU A 152 13.16 3.90 -26.00
CA GLU A 152 11.82 4.20 -26.54
C GLU A 152 10.88 4.78 -25.47
N SER A 153 10.00 5.68 -25.89
CA SER A 153 8.88 6.16 -25.10
C SER A 153 7.68 5.22 -25.24
N CYS A 154 6.77 5.22 -24.25
CA CYS A 154 5.58 4.39 -24.32
C CYS A 154 4.62 4.81 -25.44
N ASP A 155 4.60 6.10 -25.80
CA ASP A 155 3.85 6.56 -26.98
C ASP A 155 4.33 5.89 -28.27
N SER A 156 5.65 5.76 -28.44
CA SER A 156 6.23 5.13 -29.63
C SER A 156 6.00 3.62 -29.62
N VAL A 157 6.17 2.98 -28.47
CA VAL A 157 5.95 1.54 -28.28
C VAL A 157 4.49 1.18 -28.60
N CYS A 158 3.52 1.83 -27.95
CA CYS A 158 2.12 1.52 -28.18
C CYS A 158 1.70 1.83 -29.62
N LYS A 159 2.18 2.94 -30.21
CA LYS A 159 1.89 3.29 -31.60
C LYS A 159 2.39 2.24 -32.58
N SER A 160 3.54 1.63 -32.33
CA SER A 160 4.07 0.54 -33.17
C SER A 160 3.19 -0.72 -33.14
N ASN A 161 2.42 -0.91 -32.07
CA ASN A 161 1.43 -1.98 -31.91
C ASN A 161 0.02 -1.57 -32.36
N GLY A 162 -0.15 -0.37 -32.95
CA GLY A 162 -1.46 0.13 -33.36
C GLY A 162 -2.36 0.58 -32.20
N GLN A 163 -1.77 0.85 -31.03
CA GLN A 163 -2.44 1.22 -29.78
C GLN A 163 -1.97 2.60 -29.29
N SER A 164 -2.61 3.12 -28.24
CA SER A 164 -2.19 4.35 -27.56
C SER A 164 -1.71 4.05 -26.14
N CYS A 165 -0.77 4.87 -25.65
CA CYS A 165 -0.35 4.76 -24.25
C CYS A 165 -1.50 5.19 -23.33
N VAL A 166 -1.62 4.51 -22.19
CA VAL A 166 -2.69 4.72 -21.21
C VAL A 166 -2.11 5.26 -19.89
N PRO A 167 -1.97 6.59 -19.72
CA PRO A 167 -1.18 7.18 -18.63
C PRO A 167 -1.65 6.80 -17.22
N ASN A 168 -2.96 6.68 -16.99
CA ASN A 168 -3.51 6.33 -15.68
C ASN A 168 -3.16 4.90 -15.23
N LYS A 169 -2.68 4.05 -16.15
CA LYS A 169 -2.23 2.68 -15.84
C LYS A 169 -0.73 2.61 -15.54
N LEU A 170 0.04 3.65 -15.83
CA LEU A 170 1.45 3.73 -15.43
C LEU A 170 1.61 3.61 -13.91
N LEU A 171 0.66 4.14 -13.12
CA LEU A 171 0.68 4.01 -11.66
C LEU A 171 0.57 2.55 -11.20
N VAL A 172 -0.14 1.72 -11.95
CA VAL A 172 -0.29 0.29 -11.66
C VAL A 172 0.98 -0.46 -12.02
N LEU A 173 1.59 -0.12 -13.16
CA LEU A 173 2.84 -0.73 -13.63
C LEU A 173 4.07 -0.27 -12.83
N ASN A 174 4.00 0.90 -12.20
CA ASN A 174 5.06 1.49 -11.37
C ASN A 174 5.15 0.87 -9.97
N GLN A 175 5.12 -0.46 -9.93
CA GLN A 175 5.26 -1.28 -8.73
C GLN A 175 6.25 -2.40 -9.01
N CYS A 176 7.15 -2.64 -8.07
CA CYS A 176 8.26 -3.55 -8.30
C CYS A 176 7.82 -4.98 -8.61
N ASP A 177 6.83 -5.46 -7.88
CA ASP A 177 6.23 -6.79 -8.04
C ASP A 177 5.57 -6.95 -9.41
N ILE A 178 5.08 -5.87 -10.00
CA ILE A 178 4.54 -5.86 -11.37
C ILE A 178 5.67 -5.88 -12.38
N MET A 179 6.66 -4.99 -12.23
CA MET A 179 7.82 -4.96 -13.12
C MET A 179 8.52 -6.32 -13.18
N GLN A 180 8.70 -6.99 -12.04
CA GLN A 180 9.31 -8.33 -11.94
C GLN A 180 8.54 -9.44 -12.67
N LYS A 181 7.25 -9.23 -13.02
CA LYS A 181 6.50 -10.18 -13.84
C LYS A 181 6.84 -10.10 -15.32
N TYR A 182 7.27 -8.93 -15.79
CA TYR A 182 7.53 -8.65 -17.21
C TYR A 182 9.02 -8.43 -17.51
N MET A 183 9.82 -8.07 -16.50
CA MET A 183 11.22 -7.71 -16.58
C MET A 183 12.06 -8.59 -15.65
N ARG A 184 13.37 -8.68 -15.90
CA ARG A 184 14.24 -9.56 -15.11
C ARG A 184 14.53 -8.99 -13.74
N CYS A 185 14.73 -7.68 -13.65
CA CYS A 185 14.96 -6.93 -12.41
C CYS A 185 15.89 -7.71 -11.45
N LYS A 186 17.22 -7.77 -11.71
CA LYS A 186 18.23 -8.63 -11.04
C LYS A 186 18.33 -8.46 -9.51
N GLY A 187 17.25 -8.68 -8.77
CA GLY A 187 17.10 -8.48 -7.34
C GLY A 187 17.03 -7.02 -6.87
N ALA A 188 17.20 -6.04 -7.75
CA ALA A 188 17.27 -4.63 -7.37
C ALA A 188 16.07 -3.83 -7.89
N CYS A 189 15.40 -3.12 -6.98
CA CYS A 189 14.30 -2.23 -7.28
C CYS A 189 14.51 -0.89 -6.58
N LEU A 190 14.73 0.15 -7.37
CA LEU A 190 15.25 1.42 -6.88
C LEU A 190 14.28 2.55 -7.22
N SER A 191 14.02 3.42 -6.25
CA SER A 191 13.28 4.65 -6.52
C SER A 191 14.15 5.66 -7.25
N SER A 192 13.65 6.23 -8.34
CA SER A 192 14.30 7.28 -9.12
C SER A 192 13.31 8.43 -9.41
N MET A 193 13.79 9.50 -10.04
CA MET A 193 13.02 10.72 -10.39
C MET A 193 12.97 10.97 -11.90
N GLY A 194 13.12 9.92 -12.71
CA GLY A 194 13.15 10.04 -14.17
C GLY A 194 11.76 9.86 -14.77
N SER A 195 11.48 10.58 -15.86
CA SER A 195 10.22 10.47 -16.61
C SER A 195 10.09 9.15 -17.38
N ASP A 196 11.17 8.39 -17.49
CA ASP A 196 11.25 7.08 -18.12
C ASP A 196 10.71 5.95 -17.22
N GLN A 197 10.52 6.19 -15.92
CA GLN A 197 9.93 5.18 -15.04
C GLN A 197 8.45 4.89 -15.37
N PRO A 198 7.97 3.64 -15.20
CA PRO A 198 8.71 2.45 -14.76
C PRO A 198 9.58 1.83 -15.87
N ALA A 199 10.82 1.49 -15.54
CA ALA A 199 11.77 0.93 -16.52
C ALA A 199 12.83 0.02 -15.91
N GLU A 200 13.40 -0.88 -16.71
CA GLU A 200 14.57 -1.66 -16.36
C GLU A 200 15.83 -1.06 -16.98
N VAL A 201 16.90 -0.96 -16.20
CA VAL A 201 18.21 -0.51 -16.69
C VAL A 201 18.84 -1.61 -17.53
N VAL A 202 19.26 -1.28 -18.75
CA VAL A 202 19.88 -2.27 -19.65
C VAL A 202 21.23 -2.77 -19.13
N ASP A 203 21.59 -4.01 -19.49
CA ASP A 203 22.80 -4.68 -18.98
C ASP A 203 24.11 -3.99 -19.37
N ASN A 204 24.13 -3.25 -20.49
CA ASN A 204 25.30 -2.51 -21.00
C ASN A 204 25.40 -1.08 -20.46
N ALA A 205 24.51 -0.67 -19.54
CA ALA A 205 24.59 0.64 -18.91
C ALA A 205 25.87 0.79 -18.05
N PRO A 206 26.36 2.01 -17.84
CA PRO A 206 27.42 2.28 -16.86
C PRO A 206 27.09 1.72 -15.48
N LYS A 207 28.11 1.17 -14.78
CA LYS A 207 27.94 0.52 -13.47
C LYS A 207 27.21 1.39 -12.43
N HIS A 208 27.43 2.70 -12.46
CA HIS A 208 26.82 3.64 -11.53
C HIS A 208 25.30 3.81 -11.72
N LEU A 209 24.74 3.34 -12.84
CA LEU A 209 23.30 3.35 -13.12
C LEU A 209 22.59 2.06 -12.68
N ASN A 210 23.29 1.12 -12.05
CA ASN A 210 22.75 -0.17 -11.60
C ASN A 210 22.17 -1.03 -12.75
N PRO A 211 23.01 -1.53 -13.68
CA PRO A 211 22.56 -2.39 -14.79
C PRO A 211 21.72 -3.58 -14.33
N GLY A 212 20.56 -3.77 -14.95
CA GLY A 212 19.60 -4.82 -14.61
C GLY A 212 18.68 -4.51 -13.42
N ALA A 213 18.78 -3.34 -12.78
CA ALA A 213 17.84 -2.90 -11.76
C ALA A 213 16.55 -2.36 -12.40
N CYS A 214 15.43 -2.54 -11.70
CA CYS A 214 14.16 -1.93 -12.06
C CYS A 214 13.99 -0.61 -11.31
N LEU A 215 13.56 0.43 -12.03
CA LEU A 215 13.37 1.78 -11.53
C LEU A 215 11.90 2.12 -11.50
N TYR A 216 11.44 2.61 -10.34
CA TYR A 216 10.10 3.15 -10.15
C TYR A 216 10.19 4.58 -9.62
N THR A 217 9.16 5.39 -9.84
CA THR A 217 9.08 6.74 -9.26
C THR A 217 8.18 6.76 -8.03
N ARG A 218 8.51 7.57 -7.02
CA ARG A 218 7.62 7.85 -5.88
C ARG A 218 6.67 9.02 -6.18
N THR A 219 6.97 9.79 -7.23
CA THR A 219 6.27 11.01 -7.59
C THR A 219 5.31 10.73 -8.74
N GLN A 220 4.02 10.57 -8.43
CA GLN A 220 3.00 10.20 -9.44
C GLN A 220 2.91 11.18 -10.60
N SER A 221 3.17 12.47 -10.37
CA SER A 221 3.17 13.49 -11.42
C SER A 221 4.33 13.38 -12.42
N MET A 222 5.33 12.53 -12.16
CA MET A 222 6.44 12.26 -13.09
C MET A 222 6.15 11.12 -14.07
N LEU A 223 5.08 10.35 -13.85
CA LEU A 223 4.69 9.27 -14.76
C LEU A 223 4.19 9.88 -16.07
N SER A 224 4.89 9.60 -17.17
CA SER A 224 4.51 10.11 -18.49
C SER A 224 4.72 9.08 -19.60
N CYS A 225 3.91 9.15 -20.65
CA CYS A 225 4.02 8.26 -21.80
C CYS A 225 5.16 8.66 -22.76
N ASP A 226 5.48 9.94 -22.83
CA ASP A 226 6.51 10.50 -23.73
C ASP A 226 7.94 10.34 -23.20
N GLY A 227 8.10 10.15 -21.89
CA GLY A 227 9.40 9.97 -21.24
C GLY A 227 10.20 8.82 -21.85
N SER A 228 11.50 9.03 -22.00
CA SER A 228 12.44 8.02 -22.49
C SER A 228 13.83 8.26 -21.90
N HIS A 229 14.65 7.22 -21.86
CA HIS A 229 16.03 7.34 -21.40
C HIS A 229 16.94 6.33 -22.09
N GLN A 230 18.13 6.79 -22.49
CA GLN A 230 19.06 6.02 -23.34
C GLN A 230 19.56 4.71 -22.72
N HIS A 231 19.46 4.55 -21.40
CA HIS A 231 19.94 3.37 -20.65
C HIS A 231 18.83 2.57 -19.98
N THR A 232 17.58 2.80 -20.35
CA THR A 232 16.46 2.05 -19.79
C THR A 232 15.52 1.56 -20.88
N ARG A 233 14.77 0.52 -20.55
CA ARG A 233 13.67 0.01 -21.36
C ARG A 233 12.39 0.04 -20.53
N ARG A 234 11.34 0.67 -21.07
CA ARG A 234 10.13 1.01 -20.30
C ARG A 234 9.12 -0.13 -20.28
N LEU A 235 8.30 -0.17 -19.22
CA LEU A 235 7.11 -1.01 -19.14
C LEU A 235 5.88 -0.16 -19.47
N CYS A 236 5.23 -0.44 -20.59
CA CYS A 236 4.23 0.45 -21.19
C CYS A 236 2.83 -0.16 -21.16
N PRO A 237 1.81 0.59 -20.70
CA PRO A 237 0.42 0.20 -20.79
C PRO A 237 -0.18 0.71 -22.11
N CYS A 238 -0.50 -0.20 -23.02
CA CYS A 238 -1.06 0.10 -24.34
C CYS A 238 -2.52 -0.37 -24.43
N ALA A 239 -3.38 0.40 -25.08
CA ALA A 239 -4.75 -0.01 -25.42
C ALA A 239 -5.18 0.59 -26.76
#